data_AF-A0A6J4NLC2-F1
#
_entry.id   AF-A0A6J4NLC2-F1
#
_cell.length_a   1.000
_cell.length_b   1.000
_cell.length_c   1.000
_cell.angle_alpha   90.00
_cell.angle_beta   90.00
_cell.angle_gamma   90.00
#
_symmetry.space_group_name_H-M   'P 1'
#
loop_
_entity.id
_entity.type
_entity.pdbx_description
1 polymer ?
#
loop_
_entity_poly.entity_id
_entity_poly.type
_entity_poly.pdbx_seq_one_letter_code
_entity_poly.pdbx_strand_id
1 'polypeptide(L)'
;MNENTPYLRAGLAHASVVASMVFAGISGSSTADASAISAIVIPTMKKSGYKPGFAAALIATAGTIGAIIPPSMVMVVYGAIAQVSIGGLFLGGIIPGLLVGLFLMATIKIYTYHPDYPELRVTHGRFEWSALRKSFLQVWPALLGPVIIVGGILSGVFTATEAGAVACLYALVLGLFVYRKIKLRDLPAILLEAAVMTTMVSGVIAVAGASGWLLGYLEFNAGAVKFVTSFSQDPTIVLLLVAVVMIVLGTFVDSLAVLLVFAPVAIQISKVYGIDPFHMGLVMVMCNQIGAVSPPTAPLLFVTTSIAQTTYAEVNRHVWWF
;
A
#
# COMPACT_ATOMS: atom_id res chain seq x y z
N MET A 1 15.15 0.78 35.08
CA MET A 1 14.52 -0.04 34.02
C MET A 1 15.64 -0.64 33.21
N ASN A 2 15.75 -1.99 33.20
CA ASN A 2 16.94 -2.73 32.75
C ASN A 2 17.38 -2.38 31.31
N GLU A 3 18.64 -1.96 31.16
CA GLU A 3 19.34 -1.70 29.89
C GLU A 3 19.76 -2.98 29.13
N ASN A 4 19.20 -4.15 29.48
CA ASN A 4 19.76 -5.45 29.08
C ASN A 4 18.73 -6.41 28.44
N THR A 5 17.91 -5.92 27.50
CA THR A 5 17.06 -6.81 26.67
C THR A 5 17.73 -7.09 25.31
N PRO A 6 18.00 -8.36 24.95
CA PRO A 6 18.44 -8.70 23.61
C PRO A 6 17.36 -8.35 22.59
N TYR A 7 17.75 -7.98 21.36
CA TYR A 7 16.78 -7.78 20.28
C TYR A 7 15.96 -9.06 20.04
N LEU A 8 14.72 -8.88 19.61
CA LEU A 8 13.86 -9.99 19.20
C LEU A 8 14.49 -10.75 18.02
N ARG A 9 14.26 -12.07 17.97
CA ARG A 9 14.55 -12.89 16.78
C ARG A 9 13.83 -12.29 15.58
N ALA A 10 14.47 -12.32 14.41
CA ALA A 10 14.00 -11.65 13.20
C ALA A 10 13.71 -10.15 13.38
N GLY A 11 14.35 -9.48 14.36
CA GLY A 11 14.08 -8.09 14.69
C GLY A 11 14.22 -7.13 13.51
N LEU A 12 15.18 -7.39 12.61
CA LEU A 12 15.34 -6.61 11.38
C LEU A 12 14.14 -6.78 10.44
N ALA A 13 13.66 -8.01 10.23
CA ALA A 13 12.50 -8.28 9.37
C ALA A 13 11.20 -7.68 9.94
N HIS A 14 10.99 -7.77 11.26
CA HIS A 14 9.87 -7.10 11.92
C HIS A 14 9.95 -5.58 11.80
N ALA A 15 11.15 -5.01 12.00
CA ALA A 15 11.37 -3.58 11.82
C ALA A 15 11.10 -3.13 10.38
N SER A 16 11.42 -3.97 9.39
CA SER A 16 11.09 -3.72 7.98
C SER A 16 9.59 -3.61 7.74
N VAL A 17 8.79 -4.53 8.30
CA VAL A 17 7.32 -4.48 8.16
C VAL A 17 6.77 -3.22 8.81
N VAL A 18 7.21 -2.90 10.03
CA VAL A 18 6.77 -1.68 10.73
C VAL A 18 7.21 -0.42 9.96
N ALA A 19 8.41 -0.40 9.41
CA ALA A 19 8.88 0.71 8.58
C ALA A 19 7.98 0.88 7.34
N SER A 20 7.62 -0.21 6.66
CA SER A 20 6.67 -0.16 5.53
C SER A 20 5.28 0.31 5.97
N MET A 21 4.75 -0.15 7.11
CA MET A 21 3.46 0.30 7.63
C MET A 21 3.44 1.81 7.95
N VAL A 22 4.53 2.35 8.46
CA VAL A 22 4.67 3.78 8.75
C VAL A 22 4.84 4.58 7.46
N PHE A 23 5.65 4.07 6.53
CA PHE A 23 5.92 4.73 5.26
C PHE A 23 4.71 4.70 4.31
N ALA A 24 3.86 3.69 4.44
CA ALA A 24 2.56 3.58 3.77
C ALA A 24 1.72 4.84 3.94
N GLY A 25 1.60 5.35 5.17
CA GLY A 25 0.87 6.57 5.45
C GLY A 25 1.53 7.85 4.95
N ILE A 26 2.71 7.78 4.35
CA ILE A 26 3.41 8.95 3.79
C ILE A 26 3.28 8.99 2.27
N SER A 27 3.56 7.88 1.58
CA SER A 27 3.56 7.85 0.11
C SER A 27 2.22 7.40 -0.49
N GLY A 28 1.47 6.55 0.21
CA GLY A 28 0.16 6.05 -0.23
C GLY A 28 0.20 5.22 -1.52
N SER A 29 1.39 4.76 -1.93
CA SER A 29 1.63 3.99 -3.15
C SER A 29 2.55 2.81 -2.87
N SER A 30 2.06 1.60 -3.11
CA SER A 30 2.81 0.37 -2.84
C SER A 30 4.12 0.28 -3.62
N THR A 31 4.16 0.80 -4.86
CA THR A 31 5.37 0.76 -5.71
C THR A 31 6.41 1.77 -5.25
N ALA A 32 5.98 2.98 -4.86
CA ALA A 32 6.85 3.98 -4.28
C ALA A 32 7.40 3.54 -2.91
N ASP A 33 6.56 2.93 -2.07
CA ASP A 33 6.97 2.39 -0.77
C ASP A 33 7.97 1.25 -0.92
N ALA A 34 7.65 0.29 -1.79
CA ALA A 34 8.53 -0.84 -2.06
C ALA A 34 9.89 -0.35 -2.56
N SER A 35 9.94 0.60 -3.50
CA SER A 35 11.20 1.12 -4.03
C SER A 35 12.02 1.89 -2.98
N ALA A 36 11.39 2.81 -2.24
CA ALA A 36 12.05 3.64 -1.24
C ALA A 36 12.58 2.82 -0.06
N ILE A 37 11.75 1.93 0.50
CA ILE A 37 12.13 1.09 1.63
C ILE A 37 13.18 0.04 1.21
N SER A 38 13.04 -0.54 0.02
CA SER A 38 13.99 -1.54 -0.49
C SER A 38 15.41 -0.99 -0.57
N ALA A 39 15.58 0.26 -1.03
CA ALA A 39 16.89 0.88 -1.20
C ALA A 39 17.70 0.98 0.11
N ILE A 40 17.03 1.02 1.26
CA ILE A 40 17.65 1.13 2.59
C ILE A 40 17.72 -0.24 3.26
N VAL A 41 16.61 -0.98 3.24
CA VAL A 41 16.44 -2.18 4.05
C VAL A 41 17.11 -3.39 3.42
N ILE A 42 17.02 -3.58 2.10
CA ILE A 42 17.60 -4.76 1.44
C ILE A 42 19.13 -4.81 1.60
N PRO A 43 19.90 -3.74 1.37
CA PRO A 43 21.35 -3.75 1.64
C PRO A 43 21.68 -4.08 3.10
N THR A 44 20.88 -3.60 4.04
CA THR A 44 21.06 -3.85 5.47
C THR A 44 20.77 -5.32 5.81
N MET A 45 19.67 -5.87 5.30
CA MET A 45 19.31 -7.29 5.45
C MET A 45 20.40 -8.21 4.88
N LYS A 46 20.93 -7.89 3.69
CA LYS A 46 22.04 -8.63 3.09
C LYS A 46 23.29 -8.62 3.97
N LYS A 47 23.68 -7.46 4.51
CA LYS A 47 24.82 -7.34 5.45
C LYS A 47 24.60 -8.14 6.73
N SER A 48 23.35 -8.29 7.17
CA SER A 48 22.97 -9.10 8.33
C SER A 48 22.81 -10.60 8.01
N GLY A 49 23.12 -11.03 6.78
CA GLY A 49 23.13 -12.44 6.37
C GLY A 49 21.82 -12.97 5.77
N TYR A 50 20.83 -12.11 5.51
CA TYR A 50 19.56 -12.54 4.90
C TYR A 50 19.74 -12.85 3.42
N LYS A 51 19.05 -13.88 2.93
CA LYS A 51 19.00 -14.18 1.49
C LYS A 51 18.38 -13.01 0.72
N PRO A 52 18.99 -12.55 -0.38
CA PRO A 52 18.45 -11.47 -1.21
C PRO A 52 17.01 -11.71 -1.65
N GLY A 53 16.67 -12.95 -2.04
CA GLY A 53 15.31 -13.30 -2.46
C GLY A 53 14.27 -13.14 -1.35
N PHE A 54 14.61 -13.55 -0.12
CA PHE A 54 13.73 -13.38 1.04
C PHE A 54 13.55 -11.89 1.39
N ALA A 55 14.63 -11.11 1.38
CA ALA A 55 14.56 -9.68 1.66
C ALA A 55 13.67 -8.95 0.63
N ALA A 56 13.80 -9.27 -0.66
CA ALA A 56 12.96 -8.71 -1.71
C ALA A 56 11.49 -9.09 -1.53
N ALA A 57 11.20 -10.38 -1.32
CA ALA A 57 9.83 -10.87 -1.13
C ALA A 57 9.15 -10.21 0.08
N LEU A 58 9.86 -10.14 1.22
CA LEU A 58 9.35 -9.50 2.42
C LEU A 58 9.00 -8.02 2.19
N ILE A 59 9.90 -7.25 1.56
CA ILE A 59 9.65 -5.82 1.32
C ILE A 59 8.57 -5.60 0.28
N ALA A 60 8.47 -6.45 -0.74
CA ALA A 60 7.42 -6.36 -1.73
C ALA A 60 6.04 -6.57 -1.09
N THR A 61 5.88 -7.62 -0.28
CA THR A 61 4.60 -7.87 0.41
C THR A 61 4.33 -6.82 1.47
N ALA A 62 5.32 -6.41 2.27
CA ALA A 62 5.13 -5.32 3.23
C ALA A 62 4.79 -3.98 2.53
N GLY A 63 5.28 -3.75 1.31
CA GLY A 63 4.96 -2.57 0.51
C GLY A 63 3.50 -2.51 0.06
N THR A 64 2.81 -3.66 -0.06
CA THR A 64 1.36 -3.67 -0.39
C THR A 64 0.50 -2.94 0.63
N ILE A 65 0.96 -2.85 1.87
CA ILE A 65 0.32 -2.11 2.95
C ILE A 65 0.18 -0.63 2.57
N GLY A 66 1.07 -0.11 1.72
CA GLY A 66 1.06 1.24 1.14
C GLY A 66 -0.28 1.67 0.55
N ALA A 67 -0.95 0.76 -0.15
CA ALA A 67 -2.26 1.04 -0.74
C ALA A 67 -3.43 0.81 0.23
N ILE A 68 -3.20 0.21 1.41
CA ILE A 68 -4.24 -0.18 2.37
C ILE A 68 -4.29 0.78 3.56
N ILE A 69 -3.15 1.08 4.17
CA ILE A 69 -3.08 2.00 5.32
C ILE A 69 -3.20 3.44 4.83
N PRO A 70 -4.10 4.25 5.43
CA PRO A 70 -4.25 5.65 5.04
C PRO A 70 -3.06 6.55 5.40
N PRO A 71 -2.87 7.64 4.64
CA PRO A 71 -3.48 7.97 3.34
C PRO A 71 -3.06 7.02 2.21
N SER A 72 -4.01 6.66 1.35
CA SER A 72 -3.79 5.77 0.20
C SER A 72 -4.26 6.42 -1.10
N MET A 73 -3.36 6.48 -2.10
CA MET A 73 -3.66 7.02 -3.42
C MET A 73 -4.73 6.18 -4.14
N VAL A 74 -4.64 4.86 -4.01
CA VAL A 74 -5.60 3.92 -4.62
C VAL A 74 -7.01 4.14 -4.04
N MET A 75 -7.12 4.35 -2.73
CA MET A 75 -8.40 4.66 -2.09
C MET A 75 -8.96 6.02 -2.48
N VAL A 76 -8.12 7.05 -2.62
CA VAL A 76 -8.54 8.38 -3.09
C VAL A 76 -9.15 8.27 -4.49
N VAL A 77 -8.49 7.54 -5.39
CA VAL A 77 -8.97 7.30 -6.76
C VAL A 77 -10.27 6.51 -6.76
N TYR A 78 -10.38 5.44 -5.97
CA TYR A 78 -11.63 4.70 -5.83
C TYR A 78 -12.77 5.60 -5.31
N GLY A 79 -12.52 6.36 -4.25
CA GLY A 79 -13.49 7.27 -3.66
C GLY A 79 -14.00 8.32 -4.66
N ALA A 80 -13.11 8.82 -5.52
CA ALA A 80 -13.48 9.71 -6.61
C ALA A 80 -14.34 9.02 -7.68
N ILE A 81 -14.05 7.78 -8.07
CA ILE A 81 -14.87 7.05 -9.07
C ILE A 81 -16.22 6.64 -8.49
N ALA A 82 -16.22 6.11 -7.26
CA ALA A 82 -17.40 5.62 -6.55
C ALA A 82 -18.26 6.75 -5.95
N GLN A 83 -17.75 7.98 -5.94
CA GLN A 83 -18.40 9.14 -5.32
C GLN A 83 -18.75 8.88 -3.85
N VAL A 84 -17.83 8.23 -3.12
CA VAL A 84 -17.94 7.95 -1.69
C VAL A 84 -16.91 8.73 -0.88
N SER A 85 -17.14 8.85 0.44
CA SER A 85 -16.22 9.58 1.32
C SER A 85 -14.83 8.94 1.36
N ILE A 86 -13.81 9.71 0.97
CA ILE A 86 -12.40 9.29 1.09
C ILE A 86 -12.03 9.03 2.56
N GLY A 87 -12.53 9.86 3.49
CA GLY A 87 -12.32 9.66 4.93
C GLY A 87 -12.94 8.36 5.44
N GLY A 88 -14.09 7.97 4.90
CA GLY A 88 -14.73 6.69 5.21
C GLY A 88 -13.92 5.49 4.71
N LEU A 89 -13.38 5.56 3.48
CA LEU A 89 -12.47 4.54 2.96
C LEU A 89 -11.19 4.44 3.80
N PHE A 90 -10.64 5.58 4.21
CA PHE A 90 -9.48 5.62 5.07
C PHE A 90 -9.76 4.92 6.40
N LEU A 91 -10.86 5.25 7.09
CA LEU A 91 -11.27 4.54 8.31
C LEU A 91 -11.38 3.03 8.09
N GLY A 92 -12.02 2.64 6.99
CA GLY A 92 -12.19 1.24 6.62
C GLY A 92 -10.88 0.51 6.33
N GLY A 93 -9.84 1.22 5.88
CA GLY A 93 -8.51 0.68 5.56
C GLY A 93 -7.59 0.46 6.75
N ILE A 94 -7.81 1.16 7.88
CA ILE A 94 -6.94 1.06 9.06
C ILE A 94 -6.88 -0.37 9.60
N ILE A 95 -8.05 -0.97 9.88
CA ILE A 95 -8.10 -2.31 10.48
C ILE A 95 -7.49 -3.36 9.54
N PRO A 96 -7.89 -3.47 8.26
CA PRO A 96 -7.27 -4.42 7.33
C PRO A 96 -5.77 -4.19 7.16
N GLY A 97 -5.31 -2.94 7.05
CA GLY A 97 -3.89 -2.64 6.89
C GLY A 97 -3.04 -3.05 8.10
N LEU A 98 -3.55 -2.80 9.32
CA LEU A 98 -2.91 -3.28 10.55
C LEU A 98 -2.91 -4.81 10.62
N LEU A 99 -4.00 -5.46 10.24
CA LEU A 99 -4.09 -6.93 10.21
C LEU A 99 -3.07 -7.54 9.23
N VAL A 100 -2.93 -6.99 8.02
CA VAL A 100 -1.91 -7.44 7.06
C VAL A 100 -0.52 -7.32 7.67
N GLY A 101 -0.18 -6.17 8.27
CA GLY A 101 1.11 -6.00 8.95
C GLY A 101 1.33 -6.99 10.10
N LEU A 102 0.30 -7.24 10.92
CA LEU A 102 0.34 -8.23 12.00
C LEU A 102 0.51 -9.66 11.47
N PHE A 103 -0.18 -10.03 10.39
CA PHE A 103 -0.04 -11.34 9.78
C PHE A 103 1.34 -11.53 9.15
N LEU A 104 1.90 -10.53 8.48
CA LEU A 104 3.29 -10.60 7.99
C LEU A 104 4.28 -10.79 9.14
N MET A 105 4.11 -10.07 10.24
CA MET A 105 4.93 -10.28 11.45
C MET A 105 4.73 -11.70 12.03
N ALA A 106 3.51 -12.22 12.06
CA ALA A 106 3.26 -13.59 12.50
C ALA A 106 3.96 -14.62 11.59
N THR A 107 3.90 -14.45 10.27
CA THR A 107 4.61 -15.28 9.28
C THR A 107 6.12 -15.25 9.52
N ILE A 108 6.72 -14.07 9.71
CA ILE A 108 8.14 -13.92 10.04
C ILE A 108 8.50 -14.70 11.31
N LYS A 109 7.66 -14.60 12.35
CA LYS A 109 7.89 -15.32 13.62
C LYS A 109 7.84 -16.82 13.42
N ILE A 110 6.87 -17.34 12.66
CA ILE A 110 6.77 -18.78 12.33
C ILE A 110 8.04 -19.24 11.61
N TYR A 111 8.54 -18.43 10.68
CA TYR A 111 9.74 -18.72 9.90
C TYR A 111 11.02 -18.82 10.75
N THR A 112 11.09 -18.15 11.91
CA THR A 112 12.22 -18.31 12.82
C THR A 112 12.41 -19.76 13.30
N TYR A 113 11.35 -20.57 13.29
CA TYR A 113 11.40 -21.98 13.68
C TYR A 113 11.72 -22.92 12.50
N HIS A 114 11.65 -22.43 11.26
CA HIS A 114 11.91 -23.22 10.07
C HIS A 114 13.42 -23.43 9.84
N PRO A 115 13.89 -24.64 9.46
CA PRO A 115 15.32 -24.91 9.24
C PRO A 115 15.95 -24.09 8.11
N ASP A 116 15.19 -23.79 7.05
CA ASP A 116 15.70 -23.12 5.85
C ASP A 116 16.02 -21.62 6.02
N TYR A 117 15.70 -21.03 7.17
CA TYR A 117 15.90 -19.61 7.47
C TYR A 117 16.71 -19.38 8.75
N PRO A 118 17.95 -19.89 8.84
CA PRO A 118 18.81 -19.68 10.02
C PRO A 118 19.10 -18.19 10.27
N GLU A 119 19.10 -17.35 9.23
CA GLU A 119 19.31 -15.89 9.33
C GLU A 119 18.30 -15.18 10.24
N LEU A 120 17.07 -15.70 10.33
CA LEU A 120 16.00 -15.13 11.17
C LEU A 120 16.22 -15.42 12.66
N ARG A 121 17.08 -16.38 12.99
CA ARG A 121 17.41 -16.74 14.38
C ARG A 121 18.53 -15.88 14.95
N VAL A 122 19.27 -15.17 14.10
CA VAL A 122 20.38 -14.31 14.50
C VAL A 122 19.82 -13.05 15.16
N THR A 123 20.29 -12.77 16.37
CA THR A 123 19.99 -11.54 17.10
C THR A 123 21.21 -10.62 17.03
N HIS A 124 21.07 -9.49 16.34
CA HIS A 124 22.16 -8.54 16.12
C HIS A 124 22.11 -7.42 17.15
N GLY A 125 23.11 -7.32 18.03
CA GLY A 125 23.30 -6.16 18.93
C GLY A 125 22.53 -6.20 20.27
N ARG A 126 22.57 -5.08 20.99
CA ARG A 126 21.82 -4.84 22.24
C ARG A 126 20.83 -3.68 22.08
N PHE A 127 19.64 -3.81 22.66
CA PHE A 127 18.61 -2.78 22.58
C PHE A 127 18.95 -1.62 23.51
N GLU A 128 19.24 -0.45 22.94
CA GLU A 128 19.55 0.76 23.71
C GLU A 128 18.34 1.71 23.70
N TRP A 129 17.73 1.90 24.87
CA TRP A 129 16.61 2.83 25.06
C TRP A 129 16.96 4.27 24.72
N SER A 130 18.20 4.68 24.97
CA SER A 130 18.72 6.00 24.64
C SER A 130 18.77 6.22 23.12
N ALA A 131 19.23 5.22 22.37
CA ALA A 131 19.27 5.24 20.91
C ALA A 131 17.85 5.27 20.31
N LEU A 132 16.91 4.48 20.84
CA LEU A 132 15.51 4.51 20.42
C LEU A 132 14.90 5.90 20.61
N ARG A 133 15.02 6.45 21.83
CA ARG A 133 14.45 7.76 22.16
C ARG A 133 15.02 8.86 21.26
N LYS A 134 16.34 8.84 21.01
CA LYS A 134 17.01 9.81 20.14
C LYS A 134 16.52 9.69 18.70
N SER A 135 16.44 8.49 18.15
CA SER A 135 15.94 8.25 16.79
C SER A 135 14.47 8.64 16.66
N PHE A 136 13.64 8.31 17.66
CA PHE A 136 12.24 8.69 17.68
C PHE A 136 12.06 10.21 17.68
N LEU A 137 12.78 10.93 18.54
CA LEU A 137 12.74 12.40 18.57
C LEU A 137 13.19 13.05 17.25
N GLN A 138 14.09 12.40 16.51
CA GLN A 138 14.54 12.89 15.20
C GLN A 138 13.51 12.67 14.08
N VAL A 139 12.74 11.58 14.14
CA VAL A 139 11.75 11.21 13.12
C VAL A 139 10.34 11.68 13.48
N TRP A 140 10.10 12.04 14.75
CA TRP A 140 8.81 12.50 15.26
C TRP A 140 8.13 13.58 14.39
N PRO A 141 8.83 14.63 13.92
CA PRO A 141 8.21 15.60 13.03
C PRO A 141 7.67 14.96 11.74
N ALA A 142 8.42 14.07 11.09
CA ALA A 142 7.94 13.39 9.89
C ALA A 142 6.69 12.51 10.16
N LEU A 143 6.62 11.86 11.33
CA LEU A 143 5.48 11.02 11.72
C LEU A 143 4.19 11.81 11.99
N LEU A 144 4.29 13.11 12.24
CA LEU A 144 3.10 13.95 12.39
C LEU A 144 2.36 14.15 11.07
N GLY A 145 3.00 13.97 9.91
CA GLY A 145 2.34 14.12 8.60
C GLY A 145 1.09 13.23 8.44
N PRO A 146 1.22 11.90 8.53
CA PRO A 146 0.06 11.00 8.50
C PRO A 146 -0.98 11.31 9.58
N VAL A 147 -0.55 11.73 10.78
CA VAL A 147 -1.44 12.10 11.88
C VAL A 147 -2.23 13.37 11.57
N ILE A 148 -1.62 14.36 10.92
CA ILE A 148 -2.31 15.58 10.47
C ILE A 148 -3.37 15.23 9.43
N ILE A 149 -3.04 14.36 8.47
CA ILE A 149 -3.97 13.95 7.42
C ILE A 149 -5.14 13.17 8.01
N VAL A 150 -4.85 12.05 8.69
CA VAL A 150 -5.88 11.17 9.22
C VAL A 150 -6.62 11.88 10.35
N GLY A 151 -5.93 12.43 11.34
CA GLY A 151 -6.55 13.16 12.45
C GLY A 151 -7.39 14.35 12.00
N GLY A 152 -6.94 15.12 11.01
CA GLY A 152 -7.68 16.24 10.44
C GLY A 152 -8.97 15.83 9.72
N ILE A 153 -8.90 14.75 8.93
CA ILE A 153 -10.08 14.20 8.23
C ILE A 153 -11.06 13.59 9.23
N LEU A 154 -10.58 12.79 10.19
CA LEU A 154 -11.43 12.05 11.13
C LEU A 154 -12.08 12.96 12.17
N SER A 155 -11.42 14.05 12.57
CA SER A 155 -11.99 15.06 13.46
C SER A 155 -13.00 15.98 12.75
N GLY A 156 -13.12 15.88 11.42
CA GLY A 156 -13.99 16.75 10.62
C GLY A 156 -13.49 18.20 10.49
N VAL A 157 -12.27 18.48 10.96
CA VAL A 157 -11.64 19.80 10.85
C VAL A 157 -11.30 20.11 9.39
N PHE A 158 -10.88 19.09 8.63
CA PHE A 158 -10.52 19.20 7.23
C PHE A 158 -11.26 18.18 6.37
N THR A 159 -11.59 18.57 5.15
CA THR A 159 -11.89 17.64 4.06
C THR A 159 -10.60 16.98 3.55
N ALA A 160 -10.72 15.91 2.75
CA ALA A 160 -9.53 15.21 2.22
C ALA A 160 -8.62 16.12 1.38
N THR A 161 -9.20 17.07 0.64
CA THR A 161 -8.46 18.05 -0.18
C THR A 161 -7.73 19.07 0.69
N GLU A 162 -8.38 19.59 1.73
CA GLU A 162 -7.77 20.53 2.69
C GLU A 162 -6.66 19.85 3.51
N ALA A 163 -6.90 18.62 3.96
CA ALA A 163 -5.90 17.83 4.68
C ALA A 163 -4.65 17.60 3.83
N GLY A 164 -4.82 17.32 2.52
CA GLY A 164 -3.71 17.25 1.57
C GLY A 164 -2.94 18.56 1.45
N ALA A 165 -3.62 19.70 1.33
CA ALA A 165 -2.96 21.02 1.25
C ALA A 165 -2.15 21.35 2.51
N VAL A 166 -2.72 21.11 3.70
CA VAL A 166 -2.05 21.31 4.98
C VAL A 166 -0.85 20.38 5.13
N ALA A 167 -0.99 19.11 4.75
CA ALA A 167 0.09 18.13 4.80
C ALA A 167 1.23 18.47 3.84
N CYS A 168 0.94 18.95 2.62
CA CYS A 168 1.94 19.43 1.67
C CYS A 168 2.71 20.63 2.21
N LEU A 169 2.02 21.62 2.79
CA LEU A 169 2.65 22.78 3.41
C LEU A 169 3.54 22.34 4.59
N TYR A 170 3.04 21.44 5.44
CA TYR A 170 3.79 20.89 6.56
C TYR A 170 5.06 20.15 6.09
N ALA A 171 4.94 19.28 5.10
CA ALA A 171 6.06 18.54 4.52
C ALA A 171 7.10 19.48 3.89
N LEU A 172 6.66 20.55 3.22
CA LEU A 172 7.53 21.58 2.65
C LEU A 172 8.32 22.31 3.74
N VAL A 173 7.65 22.72 4.83
CA VAL A 173 8.31 23.38 5.98
C VAL A 173 9.34 22.45 6.62
N LEU A 174 9.00 21.18 6.83
CA LEU A 174 9.95 20.20 7.37
C LEU A 174 11.14 19.98 6.43
N GLY A 175 10.89 19.84 5.12
CA GLY A 175 11.91 19.58 4.12
C GLY A 175 12.91 20.73 3.95
N LEU A 176 12.42 21.97 3.97
CA LEU A 176 13.23 23.18 3.80
C LEU A 176 13.95 23.60 5.08
N PHE A 177 13.25 23.65 6.22
CA PHE A 177 13.77 24.31 7.43
C PHE A 177 14.30 23.35 8.49
N VAL A 178 13.64 22.20 8.69
CA VAL A 178 13.98 21.25 9.75
C VAL A 178 15.03 20.24 9.29
N TYR A 179 14.71 19.44 8.26
CA TYR A 179 15.62 18.44 7.72
C TYR A 179 16.62 19.03 6.70
N ARG A 180 16.30 20.20 6.12
CA ARG A 180 17.13 20.91 5.13
C ARG A 180 17.59 20.01 3.99
N LYS A 181 16.73 19.07 3.59
CA LYS A 181 16.98 18.10 2.50
C LYS A 181 16.46 18.58 1.15
N ILE A 182 15.47 19.46 1.14
CA ILE A 182 14.91 20.06 -0.06
C ILE A 182 15.54 21.44 -0.25
N LYS A 183 16.02 21.73 -1.46
CA LYS A 183 16.47 23.07 -1.86
C LYS A 183 15.39 23.74 -2.70
N LEU A 184 15.34 25.07 -2.71
CA LEU A 184 14.35 25.83 -3.52
C LEU A 184 14.39 25.47 -5.01
N ARG A 185 15.55 25.05 -5.52
CA ARG A 185 15.75 24.59 -6.91
C ARG A 185 15.13 23.21 -7.20
N ASP A 186 14.82 22.42 -6.17
CA ASP A 186 14.19 21.11 -6.33
C ASP A 186 12.65 21.25 -6.43
N LEU A 187 12.10 22.40 -6.02
CA LEU A 187 10.65 22.67 -6.02
C LEU A 187 10.00 22.53 -7.40
N PRO A 188 10.57 23.05 -8.51
CA PRO A 188 9.95 22.88 -9.82
C PRO A 188 9.77 21.41 -10.21
N ALA A 189 10.75 20.55 -9.88
CA ALA A 189 10.67 19.12 -10.17
C ALA A 189 9.60 18.42 -9.31
N ILE A 190 9.57 18.73 -8.01
CA ILE A 190 8.56 18.18 -7.07
C ILE A 190 7.15 18.61 -7.49
N LEU A 191 6.96 19.88 -7.85
CA LEU A 191 5.68 20.41 -8.31
C LEU A 191 5.25 19.80 -9.64
N LEU A 192 6.19 19.58 -10.56
CA LEU A 192 5.92 18.91 -11.83
C LEU A 192 5.47 17.47 -11.60
N GLU A 193 6.14 16.73 -10.73
CA GLU A 193 5.77 15.34 -10.39
C GLU A 193 4.38 15.28 -9.74
N ALA A 194 4.09 16.18 -8.81
CA ALA A 194 2.76 16.32 -8.21
C ALA A 194 1.69 16.69 -9.25
N ALA A 195 2.01 17.58 -10.20
CA ALA A 195 1.10 17.97 -11.28
C ALA A 195 0.84 16.82 -12.26
N VAL A 196 1.85 16.02 -12.58
CA VAL A 196 1.71 14.81 -13.41
C VAL A 196 0.78 13.81 -12.74
N MET A 197 0.99 13.51 -11.44
CA MET A 197 0.10 12.64 -10.67
C MET A 197 -1.34 13.18 -10.64
N THR A 198 -1.52 14.47 -10.39
CA THR A 198 -2.84 15.12 -10.36
C THR A 198 -3.53 15.07 -11.72
N THR A 199 -2.78 15.27 -12.80
CA THR A 199 -3.28 15.23 -14.19
C THR A 199 -3.68 13.81 -14.57
N MET A 200 -2.90 12.80 -14.19
CA MET A 200 -3.27 11.39 -14.39
C MET A 200 -4.58 11.07 -13.66
N VAL A 201 -4.71 11.43 -12.38
CA VAL A 201 -5.94 11.19 -11.61
C VAL A 201 -7.14 11.92 -12.24
N SER A 202 -7.00 13.21 -12.53
CA SER A 202 -8.09 14.03 -13.09
C SER A 202 -8.50 13.57 -14.49
N GLY A 203 -7.52 13.26 -15.34
CA GLY A 203 -7.74 12.73 -16.68
C GLY A 203 -8.48 11.40 -16.63
N VAL A 204 -8.16 10.55 -15.66
CA VAL A 204 -8.89 9.29 -15.52
C VAL A 204 -10.29 9.52 -14.96
N ILE A 205 -10.50 10.42 -14.00
CA ILE A 205 -11.86 10.78 -13.56
C ILE A 205 -12.71 11.23 -14.75
N ALA A 206 -12.15 12.03 -15.66
CA ALA A 206 -12.83 12.46 -16.87
C ALA A 206 -13.19 11.28 -17.81
N VAL A 207 -12.22 10.40 -18.10
CA VAL A 207 -12.43 9.23 -18.98
C VAL A 207 -13.35 8.20 -18.32
N ALA A 208 -13.24 7.95 -17.02
CA ALA A 208 -14.10 7.03 -16.27
C ALA A 208 -15.53 7.56 -16.17
N GLY A 209 -15.72 8.87 -16.00
CA GLY A 209 -17.04 9.50 -16.08
C GLY A 209 -17.67 9.35 -17.45
N ALA A 210 -16.92 9.69 -18.51
CA ALA A 210 -17.38 9.54 -19.90
C ALA A 210 -17.66 8.06 -20.26
N SER A 211 -16.78 7.15 -19.84
CA SER A 211 -16.94 5.71 -20.04
C SER A 211 -18.12 5.18 -19.22
N GLY A 212 -18.31 5.61 -17.98
CA GLY A 212 -19.46 5.22 -17.16
C GLY A 212 -20.78 5.60 -17.82
N TRP A 213 -20.86 6.80 -18.41
CA TRP A 213 -22.01 7.23 -19.20
C TRP A 213 -22.16 6.40 -20.49
N LEU A 214 -21.07 6.19 -21.24
CA LEU A 214 -21.09 5.41 -22.48
C LEU A 214 -21.47 3.94 -22.25
N LEU A 215 -20.96 3.30 -21.19
CA LEU A 215 -21.30 1.92 -20.81
C LEU A 215 -22.75 1.81 -20.34
N GLY A 216 -23.28 2.88 -19.73
CA GLY A 216 -24.72 3.02 -19.47
C GLY A 216 -25.53 3.11 -20.76
N TYR A 217 -25.07 3.91 -21.72
CA TYR A 217 -25.70 4.08 -23.03
C TYR A 217 -25.66 2.80 -23.89
N LEU A 218 -24.54 2.08 -23.89
CA LEU A 218 -24.35 0.83 -24.65
C LEU A 218 -24.99 -0.40 -24.00
N GLU A 219 -25.67 -0.23 -22.85
CA GLU A 219 -26.17 -1.32 -22.02
C GLU A 219 -25.09 -2.36 -21.63
N PHE A 220 -23.81 -2.02 -21.75
CA PHE A 220 -22.70 -2.92 -21.41
C PHE A 220 -22.74 -3.29 -19.94
N ASN A 221 -23.05 -2.33 -19.07
CA ASN A 221 -23.21 -2.58 -17.64
C ASN A 221 -24.36 -3.57 -17.37
N ALA A 222 -25.46 -3.49 -18.14
CA ALA A 222 -26.55 -4.45 -18.04
C ALA A 222 -26.13 -5.85 -18.53
N GLY A 223 -25.33 -5.93 -19.60
CA GLY A 223 -24.73 -7.18 -20.08
C GLY A 223 -23.78 -7.81 -19.07
N ALA A 224 -22.89 -7.04 -18.45
CA ALA A 224 -21.99 -7.50 -17.41
C ALA A 224 -22.74 -7.96 -16.16
N VAL A 225 -23.73 -7.20 -15.70
CA VAL A 225 -24.62 -7.62 -14.60
C VAL A 225 -25.39 -8.88 -14.97
N LYS A 226 -25.88 -9.01 -16.21
CA LYS A 226 -26.58 -10.22 -16.70
C LYS A 226 -25.66 -11.45 -16.71
N PHE A 227 -24.40 -11.27 -17.12
CA PHE A 227 -23.40 -12.33 -17.06
C PHE A 227 -23.15 -12.79 -15.62
N VAL A 228 -22.94 -11.84 -14.69
CA VAL A 228 -22.72 -12.14 -13.28
C VAL A 228 -23.95 -12.79 -12.63
N THR A 229 -25.14 -12.25 -12.87
CA THR A 229 -26.42 -12.80 -12.36
C THR A 229 -26.76 -14.16 -12.95
N SER A 230 -26.27 -14.48 -14.16
CA SER A 230 -26.39 -15.83 -14.73
C SER A 230 -25.51 -16.86 -14.01
N PHE A 231 -24.44 -16.39 -13.36
CA PHE A 231 -23.54 -17.25 -12.59
C PHE A 231 -24.02 -17.43 -11.14
N SER A 232 -24.40 -16.34 -10.47
CA SER A 232 -24.93 -16.40 -9.09
C SER A 232 -25.79 -15.19 -8.73
N GLN A 233 -26.82 -15.44 -7.92
CA GLN A 233 -27.62 -14.39 -7.27
C GLN A 233 -27.14 -14.06 -5.85
N ASP A 234 -26.22 -14.86 -5.29
CA ASP A 234 -25.69 -14.63 -3.95
C ASP A 234 -24.64 -13.50 -3.95
N PRO A 235 -24.84 -12.40 -3.18
CA PRO A 235 -23.91 -11.27 -3.14
C PRO A 235 -22.49 -11.64 -2.71
N THR A 236 -22.34 -12.66 -1.85
CA THR A 236 -21.03 -13.10 -1.35
C THR A 236 -20.25 -13.82 -2.45
N ILE A 237 -20.91 -14.68 -3.21
CA ILE A 237 -20.30 -15.37 -4.36
C ILE A 237 -19.86 -14.35 -5.42
N VAL A 238 -20.66 -13.31 -5.66
CA VAL A 238 -20.31 -12.24 -6.60
C VAL A 238 -19.12 -11.42 -6.10
N LEU A 239 -19.08 -11.09 -4.81
CA LEU A 239 -17.94 -10.40 -4.22
C LEU A 239 -16.65 -11.23 -4.33
N LEU A 240 -16.73 -12.54 -4.12
CA LEU A 240 -15.61 -13.46 -4.31
C LEU A 240 -15.16 -13.54 -5.78
N LEU A 241 -16.11 -13.52 -6.72
CA LEU A 241 -15.79 -13.47 -8.15
C LEU A 241 -15.03 -12.18 -8.50
N VAL A 242 -15.50 -11.03 -8.01
CA VAL A 242 -14.80 -9.74 -8.18
C VAL A 242 -13.41 -9.81 -7.55
N ALA A 243 -13.28 -10.35 -6.34
CA ALA A 243 -12.00 -10.55 -5.67
C ALA A 243 -11.01 -11.36 -6.52
N VAL A 244 -11.44 -12.49 -7.07
CA VAL A 244 -10.61 -13.34 -7.95
C VAL A 244 -10.18 -12.58 -9.20
N VAL A 245 -11.10 -11.88 -9.85
CA VAL A 245 -10.78 -11.07 -11.03
C VAL A 245 -9.76 -9.98 -10.69
N MET A 246 -9.93 -9.29 -9.56
CA MET A 246 -8.99 -8.27 -9.10
C MET A 246 -7.60 -8.84 -8.81
N ILE A 247 -7.51 -10.03 -8.20
CA ILE A 247 -6.23 -10.71 -7.97
C ILE A 247 -5.56 -11.01 -9.32
N VAL A 248 -6.28 -11.66 -10.23
CA VAL A 248 -5.74 -12.05 -11.54
C VAL A 248 -5.24 -10.83 -12.31
N LEU A 249 -6.02 -9.76 -12.37
CA LEU A 249 -5.61 -8.54 -13.08
C LEU A 249 -4.41 -7.86 -12.41
N GLY A 250 -4.39 -7.81 -11.07
CA GLY A 250 -3.28 -7.26 -10.30
C GLY A 250 -1.96 -8.00 -10.51
N THR A 251 -2.00 -9.28 -10.92
CA THR A 251 -0.77 -10.02 -11.25
C THR A 251 -0.07 -9.51 -12.50
N PHE A 252 -0.77 -8.80 -13.38
CA PHE A 252 -0.24 -8.30 -14.67
C PHE A 252 -0.03 -6.81 -14.71
N VAL A 253 -0.90 -6.05 -14.06
CA VAL A 253 -1.03 -4.61 -14.25
C VAL A 253 -0.93 -3.89 -12.90
N ASP A 254 -0.42 -2.66 -12.93
CA ASP A 254 -0.38 -1.80 -11.75
C ASP A 254 -1.76 -1.57 -11.13
N SER A 255 -1.76 -1.41 -9.81
CA SER A 255 -2.96 -1.30 -8.98
C SER A 255 -3.90 -0.18 -9.39
N LEU A 256 -3.34 0.98 -9.72
CA LEU A 256 -4.14 2.13 -10.10
C LEU A 256 -4.82 1.84 -11.44
N ALA A 257 -4.08 1.32 -12.43
CA ALA A 257 -4.63 1.02 -13.74
C ALA A 257 -5.78 0.00 -13.70
N VAL A 258 -5.68 -1.06 -12.89
CA VAL A 258 -6.79 -2.03 -12.71
C VAL A 258 -8.02 -1.35 -12.14
N LEU A 259 -7.85 -0.57 -11.06
CA LEU A 259 -8.95 0.10 -10.39
C LEU A 259 -9.67 1.10 -11.32
N LEU A 260 -8.90 1.85 -12.11
CA LEU A 260 -9.43 2.84 -13.04
C LEU A 260 -10.36 2.27 -14.10
N VAL A 261 -10.06 1.06 -14.58
CA VAL A 261 -10.85 0.37 -15.60
C VAL A 261 -12.04 -0.37 -14.98
N PHE A 262 -11.84 -1.05 -13.86
CA PHE A 262 -12.82 -2.00 -13.32
C PHE A 262 -13.72 -1.44 -12.21
N ALA A 263 -13.33 -0.36 -11.52
CA ALA A 263 -14.17 0.23 -10.47
C ALA A 263 -15.56 0.65 -10.98
N PRO A 264 -15.73 1.31 -12.14
CA PRO A 264 -17.05 1.67 -12.64
C PRO A 264 -18.00 0.46 -12.76
N VAL A 265 -17.49 -0.67 -13.26
CA VAL A 265 -18.27 -1.91 -13.40
C VAL A 265 -18.59 -2.51 -12.03
N ALA A 266 -17.61 -2.58 -11.14
CA ALA A 266 -17.79 -3.09 -9.79
C ALA A 266 -18.83 -2.29 -8.98
N ILE A 267 -18.87 -0.96 -9.15
CA ILE A 267 -19.87 -0.09 -8.52
C ILE A 267 -21.27 -0.37 -9.07
N GLN A 268 -21.42 -0.64 -10.36
CA GLN A 268 -22.73 -1.00 -10.92
C GLN A 268 -23.21 -2.35 -10.38
N ILE A 269 -22.29 -3.33 -10.29
CA ILE A 269 -22.59 -4.62 -9.65
C ILE A 269 -22.98 -4.42 -8.19
N SER A 270 -22.25 -3.59 -7.44
CA SER A 270 -22.52 -3.34 -6.03
C SER A 270 -23.92 -2.74 -5.81
N LYS A 271 -24.36 -1.83 -6.69
CA LYS A 271 -25.71 -1.25 -6.66
C LYS A 271 -26.80 -2.30 -6.87
N VAL A 272 -26.61 -3.25 -7.78
CA VAL A 272 -27.60 -4.30 -8.09
C VAL A 272 -27.71 -5.31 -6.95
N TYR A 273 -26.57 -5.72 -6.37
CA TYR A 273 -26.52 -6.72 -5.31
C TYR A 273 -26.64 -6.14 -3.89
N GLY A 274 -26.79 -4.81 -3.76
CA GLY A 274 -26.86 -4.14 -2.46
C GLY A 274 -25.56 -4.22 -1.64
N ILE A 275 -24.41 -4.37 -2.30
CA ILE A 275 -23.11 -4.41 -1.64
C ILE A 275 -22.68 -2.96 -1.33
N ASP A 276 -22.32 -2.74 -0.07
CA ASP A 276 -21.80 -1.45 0.37
C ASP A 276 -20.55 -1.03 -0.45
N PRO A 277 -20.51 0.20 -0.99
CA PRO A 277 -19.41 0.64 -1.84
C PRO A 277 -18.09 0.80 -1.08
N PHE A 278 -18.09 1.06 0.24
CA PHE A 278 -16.83 1.05 1.01
C PHE A 278 -16.27 -0.37 1.09
N HIS A 279 -17.12 -1.36 1.35
CA HIS A 279 -16.70 -2.76 1.36
C HIS A 279 -16.18 -3.21 -0.02
N MET A 280 -16.91 -2.89 -1.10
CA MET A 280 -16.47 -3.18 -2.46
C MET A 280 -15.09 -2.56 -2.75
N GLY A 281 -14.91 -1.28 -2.41
CA GLY A 281 -13.63 -0.58 -2.57
C GLY A 281 -12.49 -1.24 -1.83
N LEU A 282 -12.69 -1.58 -0.55
CA LEU A 282 -11.67 -2.24 0.26
C LEU A 282 -11.29 -3.61 -0.30
N VAL A 283 -12.27 -4.43 -0.70
CA VAL A 283 -12.03 -5.73 -1.33
C VAL A 283 -11.24 -5.56 -2.61
N MET A 284 -11.62 -4.63 -3.48
CA MET A 284 -10.89 -4.38 -4.73
C MET A 284 -9.43 -3.98 -4.47
N VAL A 285 -9.20 -3.04 -3.54
CA VAL A 285 -7.85 -2.59 -3.17
C VAL A 285 -7.02 -3.75 -2.63
N MET A 286 -7.54 -4.49 -1.65
CA MET A 286 -6.82 -5.60 -1.01
C MET A 286 -6.53 -6.75 -1.98
N CYS A 287 -7.52 -7.17 -2.76
CA CYS A 287 -7.36 -8.25 -3.74
C CYS A 287 -6.36 -7.87 -4.84
N ASN A 288 -6.42 -6.64 -5.30
CA ASN A 288 -5.44 -6.16 -6.25
C ASN A 288 -4.03 -6.11 -5.64
N GLN A 289 -3.88 -5.71 -4.37
CA GLN A 289 -2.59 -5.74 -3.68
C GLN A 289 -2.01 -7.15 -3.55
N ILE A 290 -2.85 -8.15 -3.29
CA ILE A 290 -2.45 -9.57 -3.35
C ILE A 290 -1.96 -9.93 -4.75
N GLY A 291 -2.69 -9.50 -5.79
CA GLY A 291 -2.29 -9.67 -7.19
C GLY A 291 -0.93 -9.03 -7.49
N ALA A 292 -0.66 -7.83 -6.97
CA ALA A 292 0.57 -7.08 -7.25
C ALA A 292 1.86 -7.77 -6.76
N VAL A 293 1.75 -8.72 -5.83
CA VAL A 293 2.84 -9.58 -5.35
C VAL A 293 2.70 -11.04 -5.79
N SER A 294 1.64 -11.39 -6.51
CA SER A 294 1.40 -12.75 -6.99
C SER A 294 1.87 -12.93 -8.44
N PRO A 295 2.60 -14.02 -8.77
CA PRO A 295 3.01 -14.33 -10.15
C PRO A 295 1.80 -14.42 -11.10
N PRO A 296 1.97 -14.20 -12.42
CA PRO A 296 3.21 -14.35 -13.19
C PRO A 296 4.11 -13.13 -13.25
N THR A 297 3.55 -11.92 -13.28
CA THR A 297 4.30 -10.66 -13.46
C THR A 297 4.59 -10.00 -12.12
N ALA A 298 3.63 -9.94 -11.19
CA ALA A 298 3.83 -9.42 -9.84
C ALA A 298 4.66 -8.11 -9.81
N PRO A 299 4.11 -6.98 -10.26
CA PRO A 299 4.86 -5.74 -10.47
C PRO A 299 5.70 -5.29 -9.27
N LEU A 300 5.23 -5.52 -8.04
CA LEU A 300 6.00 -5.20 -6.82
C LEU A 300 7.20 -6.13 -6.61
N LEU A 301 7.07 -7.41 -6.96
CA LEU A 301 8.21 -8.33 -6.96
C LEU A 301 9.27 -7.91 -7.96
N PHE A 302 8.90 -7.45 -9.15
CA PHE A 302 9.90 -6.98 -10.13
C PHE A 302 10.73 -5.80 -9.63
N VAL A 303 10.07 -4.81 -9.03
CA VAL A 303 10.74 -3.62 -8.47
C VAL A 303 11.73 -4.03 -7.40
N THR A 304 11.29 -4.84 -6.44
CA THR A 304 12.15 -5.27 -5.32
C THR A 304 13.25 -6.24 -5.76
N THR A 305 12.98 -7.13 -6.73
CA THR A 305 13.98 -8.04 -7.31
C THR A 305 15.13 -7.27 -7.95
N SER A 306 14.81 -6.21 -8.72
CA SER A 306 15.79 -5.36 -9.37
C SER A 306 16.70 -4.66 -8.36
N ILE A 307 16.12 -4.08 -7.30
CA ILE A 307 16.87 -3.42 -6.21
C ILE A 307 17.68 -4.45 -5.41
N ALA A 308 17.13 -5.64 -5.21
CA ALA A 308 17.80 -6.73 -4.53
C ALA A 308 18.87 -7.42 -5.37
N GLN A 309 19.02 -7.10 -6.65
CA GLN A 309 20.00 -7.72 -7.54
C GLN A 309 20.02 -9.26 -7.42
N THR A 310 18.82 -9.86 -7.44
CA THR A 310 18.61 -11.31 -7.37
C THR A 310 17.73 -11.78 -8.54
N THR A 311 17.47 -13.07 -8.64
CA THR A 311 16.59 -13.65 -9.65
C THR A 311 15.15 -13.62 -9.21
N TYR A 312 14.24 -13.36 -10.15
CA TYR A 312 12.80 -13.39 -9.89
C TYR A 312 12.33 -14.76 -9.37
N ALA A 313 12.96 -15.85 -9.82
CA ALA A 313 12.68 -17.20 -9.32
C ALA A 313 12.98 -17.37 -7.83
N GLU A 314 14.08 -16.79 -7.33
CA GLU A 314 14.42 -16.83 -5.90
C GLU A 314 13.38 -16.08 -5.07
N VAL A 315 12.98 -14.89 -5.53
CA VAL A 315 11.95 -14.06 -4.86
C VAL A 315 10.60 -14.78 -4.85
N ASN A 316 10.17 -15.30 -5.99
CA ASN A 316 8.91 -16.02 -6.13
C ASN A 316 8.84 -17.23 -5.18
N ARG A 317 9.93 -17.98 -4.99
CA ARG A 317 9.94 -19.09 -4.02
C ARG A 317 9.62 -18.63 -2.59
N HIS A 318 10.03 -17.43 -2.22
CA HIS A 318 9.82 -16.88 -0.87
C HIS A 318 8.48 -16.16 -0.72
N VAL A 319 7.90 -15.60 -1.80
CA VAL A 319 6.67 -14.80 -1.72
C VAL A 319 5.43 -15.62 -1.37
N TRP A 320 5.34 -16.89 -1.78
CA TRP A 320 4.12 -17.72 -1.63
C TRP A 320 3.58 -17.88 -0.20
N TRP A 321 4.40 -17.53 0.79
CA TRP A 321 4.07 -17.66 2.19
C TRP A 321 3.68 -16.34 2.85
N PHE A 322 3.89 -15.21 2.16
CA PHE A 322 3.55 -13.86 2.60
C PHE A 322 2.25 -13.41 1.94
#